data_AF-A0A7V3SZ43-F1
#
_entry.id   AF-A0A7V3SZ43-F1
#
_cell.length_a   1.000
_cell.length_b   1.000
_cell.length_c   1.000
_cell.angle_alpha   90.00
_cell.angle_beta   90.00
_cell.angle_gamma   90.00
#
_symmetry.space_group_name_H-M   'P 1'
#
loop_
_entity.id
_entity.type
_entity.pdbx_description
1 polymer ?
#
loop_
_entity_poly.entity_id
_entity_poly.type
_entity_poly.pdbx_seq_one_letter_code
_entity_poly.pdbx_strand_id
1 'polypeptide(L)'
;MNIDTQQNRSAKAKKQGILDRILKYFIINEDTEAYLNSYDDESKELLADIKKAREDWLNAYENFEYGESSEIVDYYTYTIKAYQVKYEYLLKKAKEKGLRVEPLQTARIFVNNSSV
;
A
#
# COMPACT_ATOMS: atom_id res chain seq x y z
N MET A 1 36.45 -19.46 -29.06
CA MET A 1 35.01 -19.72 -28.83
C MET A 1 34.50 -18.54 -28.00
N ASN A 2 34.03 -17.48 -28.66
CA ASN A 2 33.48 -16.29 -28.00
C ASN A 2 32.01 -16.59 -27.72
N ILE A 3 31.62 -16.58 -26.44
CA ILE A 3 30.23 -16.71 -26.04
C ILE A 3 29.74 -15.29 -25.73
N ASP A 4 28.98 -14.77 -26.68
CA ASP A 4 28.21 -13.55 -26.56
C ASP A 4 27.29 -13.62 -25.34
N THR A 5 27.55 -12.78 -24.33
CA THR A 5 26.58 -12.45 -23.29
C THR A 5 25.86 -11.16 -23.65
N GLN A 6 25.18 -11.16 -24.81
CA GLN A 6 24.15 -10.18 -25.14
C GLN A 6 22.76 -10.70 -24.78
N GLN A 7 22.47 -10.87 -23.49
CA GLN A 7 21.10 -11.12 -23.02
C GLN A 7 20.80 -10.40 -21.70
N ASN A 8 21.09 -9.09 -21.63
CA ASN A 8 20.53 -8.25 -20.56
C ASN A 8 20.05 -6.89 -21.07
N ARG A 9 19.21 -6.91 -22.11
CA ARG A 9 18.48 -5.74 -22.61
C ARG A 9 17.03 -6.09 -23.01
N SER A 10 16.27 -6.81 -22.19
CA SER A 10 14.82 -7.02 -22.44
C SER A 10 14.06 -7.74 -21.31
N ALA A 11 14.18 -7.28 -20.06
CA ALA A 11 13.26 -7.70 -18.98
C ALA A 11 12.44 -6.52 -18.40
N LYS A 12 12.38 -5.38 -19.09
CA LYS A 12 11.54 -4.22 -18.73
C LYS A 12 10.47 -3.98 -19.79
N ALA A 13 9.43 -4.80 -19.79
CA ALA A 13 8.15 -4.46 -20.39
C ALA A 13 7.05 -5.38 -19.84
N LYS A 14 5.88 -4.80 -19.54
CA LYS A 14 4.59 -5.50 -19.38
C LYS A 14 4.13 -5.92 -17.96
N LYS A 15 4.31 -5.07 -16.94
CA LYS A 15 3.46 -5.09 -15.72
C LYS A 15 2.52 -3.87 -15.59
N GLN A 16 2.40 -3.04 -16.63
CA GLN A 16 1.66 -1.77 -16.61
C GLN A 16 0.14 -1.88 -16.89
N GLY A 17 -0.44 -3.09 -17.03
CA GLY A 17 -1.83 -3.21 -17.51
C GLY A 17 -2.91 -3.23 -16.43
N ILE A 18 -2.61 -3.80 -15.26
CA ILE A 18 -3.63 -4.09 -14.23
C ILE A 18 -3.50 -3.11 -13.06
N LEU A 19 -2.27 -2.83 -12.63
CA LEU A 19 -2.01 -1.88 -11.54
C LEU A 19 -2.44 -0.46 -11.92
N ASP A 20 -2.21 -0.03 -13.17
CA ASP A 20 -2.63 1.29 -13.65
C ASP A 20 -4.16 1.47 -13.61
N ARG A 21 -4.91 0.42 -13.95
CA ARG A 21 -6.38 0.44 -13.91
C ARG A 21 -6.91 0.45 -12.48
N ILE A 22 -6.28 -0.32 -11.59
CA ILE A 22 -6.64 -0.34 -10.16
C ILE A 22 -6.29 1.01 -9.53
N LEU A 23 -5.11 1.57 -9.82
CA LEU A 23 -4.68 2.87 -9.30
C LEU A 23 -5.65 4.00 -9.73
N LYS A 24 -6.07 4.02 -11.00
CA LYS A 24 -7.05 5.01 -11.50
C LYS A 24 -8.43 4.91 -10.85
N TYR A 25 -8.93 3.71 -10.60
CA TYR A 25 -10.28 3.53 -10.05
C TYR A 25 -10.42 4.01 -8.61
N PHE A 26 -9.32 4.01 -7.85
CA PHE A 26 -9.32 4.37 -6.43
C PHE A 26 -8.81 5.80 -6.15
N ILE A 27 -8.41 6.57 -7.16
CA ILE A 27 -7.78 7.89 -7.03
C ILE A 27 -8.56 8.87 -7.92
N ILE A 28 -9.83 9.07 -7.61
CA ILE A 28 -10.68 10.01 -8.34
C ILE A 28 -10.38 11.41 -7.78
N ASN A 29 -9.45 12.13 -8.41
CA ASN A 29 -9.35 13.61 -8.48
C ASN A 29 -8.27 13.98 -9.50
N GLU A 30 -8.57 14.90 -10.43
CA GLU A 30 -7.72 15.35 -11.54
C GLU A 30 -6.32 15.82 -11.09
N ASP A 31 -6.23 16.43 -9.91
CA ASP A 31 -4.98 16.90 -9.30
C ASP A 31 -4.02 15.74 -8.90
N THR A 32 -4.54 14.53 -8.67
CA THR A 32 -3.74 13.41 -8.18
C THR A 32 -3.09 12.63 -9.32
N GLU A 33 -3.72 12.56 -10.49
CA GLU A 33 -3.09 11.96 -11.68
C GLU A 33 -1.89 12.78 -12.15
N ALA A 34 -2.00 14.12 -12.16
CA ALA A 34 -0.88 15.00 -12.47
C ALA A 34 0.27 14.85 -11.45
N TYR A 35 -0.05 14.75 -10.16
CA TYR A 35 0.91 14.49 -9.09
C TYR A 35 1.62 13.15 -9.26
N LEU A 36 0.89 12.06 -9.53
CA LEU A 36 1.48 10.73 -9.73
C LEU A 36 2.31 10.65 -11.01
N ASN A 37 1.87 11.30 -12.10
CA ASN A 37 2.61 11.34 -13.36
C ASN A 37 3.95 12.10 -13.25
N SER A 38 4.12 12.95 -12.23
CA SER A 38 5.39 13.64 -11.95
C SER A 38 6.48 12.72 -11.37
N TYR A 39 6.10 11.53 -10.89
CA TYR A 39 7.02 10.56 -10.30
C TYR A 39 7.45 9.47 -11.27
N ASP A 40 8.65 8.94 -11.06
CA ASP A 40 9.14 7.76 -11.76
C ASP A 40 8.36 6.50 -11.38
N ASP A 41 8.52 5.43 -12.17
CA ASP A 41 7.79 4.16 -11.98
C ASP A 41 8.06 3.51 -10.61
N GLU A 42 9.27 3.64 -10.05
CA GLU A 42 9.62 3.08 -8.74
C GLU A 42 8.93 3.83 -7.61
N SER A 43 8.86 5.16 -7.72
CA SER A 43 8.14 6.02 -6.79
C SER A 43 6.63 5.74 -6.83
N LYS A 44 6.06 5.51 -8.02
CA LYS A 44 4.65 5.09 -8.17
C LYS A 44 4.38 3.73 -7.52
N GLU A 45 5.27 2.75 -7.73
CA GLU A 45 5.17 1.43 -7.11
C GLU A 45 5.22 1.52 -5.58
N LEU A 46 6.14 2.33 -5.04
CA LEU A 46 6.23 2.57 -3.60
C LEU A 46 4.94 3.19 -3.04
N LEU A 47 4.36 4.18 -3.72
CA LEU A 47 3.09 4.79 -3.31
C LEU A 47 1.93 3.78 -3.34
N ALA A 48 1.89 2.91 -4.36
CA ALA A 48 0.92 1.82 -4.44
C ALA A 48 1.08 0.83 -3.28
N ASP A 49 2.31 0.45 -2.95
CA ASP A 49 2.62 -0.44 -1.84
C ASP A 49 2.25 0.15 -0.48
N ILE A 50 2.48 1.45 -0.27
CA ILE A 50 2.08 2.16 0.95
C ILE A 50 0.56 2.11 1.11
N LYS A 51 -0.18 2.41 0.04
CA LYS A 51 -1.64 2.36 0.05
C LYS A 51 -2.15 0.96 0.36
N LYS A 52 -1.59 -0.05 -0.31
CA LYS A 52 -1.94 -1.44 -0.08
C LYS A 52 -1.66 -1.88 1.36
N ALA A 53 -0.49 -1.56 1.89
CA ALA A 53 -0.15 -1.89 3.28
C ALA A 53 -1.12 -1.24 4.28
N ARG A 54 -1.61 -0.03 3.99
CA ARG A 54 -2.65 0.64 4.77
C ARG A 54 -3.99 -0.08 4.67
N GLU A 55 -4.44 -0.45 3.47
CA GLU A 55 -5.70 -1.17 3.26
C GLU A 55 -5.67 -2.55 3.95
N ASP A 56 -4.59 -3.30 3.77
CA ASP A 56 -4.35 -4.58 4.44
C ASP A 56 -4.41 -4.42 5.97
N TRP A 57 -3.84 -3.34 6.51
CA TRP A 57 -3.88 -3.05 7.95
C TRP A 57 -5.29 -2.74 8.46
N LEU A 58 -6.05 -1.90 7.74
CA LEU A 58 -7.43 -1.55 8.11
C LEU A 58 -8.36 -2.76 8.03
N ASN A 59 -8.21 -3.59 7.00
CA ASN A 59 -8.97 -4.83 6.81
C ASN A 59 -8.66 -5.84 7.93
N ALA A 60 -7.39 -5.97 8.34
CA ALA A 60 -7.03 -6.86 9.44
C ALA A 60 -7.68 -6.43 10.76
N TYR A 61 -7.79 -5.12 11.01
CA TYR A 61 -8.54 -4.60 12.14
C TYR A 61 -10.05 -4.85 12.04
N GLU A 62 -10.66 -4.65 10.86
CA GLU A 62 -12.11 -4.92 10.68
C GLU A 62 -12.40 -6.39 10.92
N ASN A 63 -11.57 -7.29 10.37
CA ASN A 63 -11.76 -8.72 10.54
C ASN A 63 -11.46 -9.20 11.97
N PHE A 64 -10.57 -8.52 12.70
CA PHE A 64 -10.32 -8.79 14.11
C PHE A 64 -11.58 -8.65 14.95
N GLU A 65 -12.45 -7.68 14.64
CA GLU A 65 -13.72 -7.45 15.37
C GLU A 65 -14.70 -8.62 15.25
N TYR A 66 -14.55 -9.47 14.23
CA TYR A 66 -15.37 -10.67 14.01
C TYR A 66 -14.67 -11.99 14.39
N GLY A 67 -13.50 -11.92 15.02
CA GLY A 67 -12.77 -13.11 15.45
C GLY A 67 -13.45 -13.80 16.64
N GLU A 68 -14.10 -14.94 16.41
CA GLU A 68 -14.85 -15.66 17.45
C GLU A 68 -14.00 -16.64 18.27
N SER A 69 -12.91 -17.16 17.70
CA SER A 69 -12.03 -18.13 18.37
C SER A 69 -10.70 -17.50 18.80
N SER A 70 -10.09 -18.04 19.86
CA SER A 70 -8.79 -17.56 20.37
C SER A 70 -7.70 -17.60 19.29
N GLU A 71 -7.70 -18.62 18.44
CA GLU A 71 -6.73 -18.78 17.36
C GLU A 71 -6.88 -17.69 16.28
N ILE A 72 -8.12 -17.31 15.98
CA ILE A 72 -8.42 -16.25 15.02
C ILE A 72 -8.07 -14.87 15.59
N VAL A 73 -8.33 -14.65 16.88
CA VAL A 73 -7.91 -13.43 17.60
C VAL A 73 -6.38 -13.30 17.60
N ASP A 74 -5.65 -14.37 17.90
CA ASP A 74 -4.18 -14.38 17.85
C ASP A 74 -3.67 -14.10 16.43
N TYR A 75 -4.24 -14.79 15.43
CA TYR A 75 -3.90 -14.59 14.03
C TYR A 75 -4.04 -13.12 13.61
N TYR A 76 -5.18 -12.50 13.88
CA TYR A 76 -5.40 -11.10 13.49
C TYR A 76 -4.55 -10.14 14.32
N THR A 77 -4.25 -10.43 15.58
CA THR A 77 -3.32 -9.64 16.41
C THR A 77 -1.93 -9.57 15.76
N TYR A 78 -1.36 -10.72 15.37
CA TYR A 78 -0.07 -10.75 14.68
C TYR A 78 -0.14 -10.08 13.31
N THR A 79 -1.24 -10.28 12.58
CA THR A 79 -1.46 -9.72 11.24
C THR A 79 -1.53 -8.19 11.26
N ILE A 80 -2.29 -7.62 12.21
CA ILE A 80 -2.36 -6.17 12.45
C ILE A 80 -0.96 -5.62 12.72
N LYS A 81 -0.19 -6.26 13.60
CA LYS A 81 1.14 -5.78 13.93
C LYS A 81 2.10 -5.85 12.73
N ALA A 82 2.03 -6.92 11.94
CA ALA A 82 2.84 -7.08 10.75
C ALA A 82 2.54 -5.99 9.70
N TYR A 83 1.26 -5.72 9.43
CA TYR A 83 0.88 -4.67 8.46
C TYR A 83 1.20 -3.26 8.94
N GLN A 84 1.04 -2.97 10.25
CA GLN A 84 1.50 -1.72 10.83
C GLN A 84 2.99 -1.49 10.56
N VAL A 85 3.84 -2.46 10.92
CA VAL A 85 5.30 -2.35 10.76
C VAL A 85 5.66 -2.19 9.28
N LYS A 86 5.00 -2.92 8.38
CA LYS A 86 5.19 -2.78 6.94
C LYS A 86 4.84 -1.38 6.44
N TYR A 87 3.68 -0.85 6.85
CA TYR A 87 3.24 0.50 6.47
C TYR A 87 4.22 1.57 6.96
N GLU A 88 4.63 1.52 8.22
CA GLU A 88 5.63 2.45 8.80
C GLU A 88 6.98 2.40 8.06
N TYR A 89 7.45 1.20 7.72
CA TYR A 89 8.66 1.01 6.93
C TYR A 89 8.55 1.64 5.53
N LEU A 90 7.42 1.45 4.85
CA LEU A 90 7.21 2.01 3.51
C LEU A 90 7.08 3.53 3.55
N LEU A 91 6.44 4.10 4.58
CA LEU A 91 6.41 5.55 4.80
C LEU A 91 7.82 6.13 5.00
N LYS A 92 8.67 5.44 5.78
CA LYS A 92 10.07 5.84 5.95
C LYS A 92 10.81 5.86 4.61
N LYS A 93 10.64 4.83 3.78
CA LYS A 93 11.21 4.79 2.42
C LYS A 93 10.71 5.93 1.53
N ALA A 94 9.41 6.26 1.61
CA ALA A 94 8.84 7.35 0.83
C ALA A 94 9.51 8.68 1.20
N LYS A 95 9.67 8.93 2.50
CA LYS A 95 10.34 10.11 3.03
C LYS A 95 11.81 10.19 2.60
N GLU A 96 12.54 9.08 2.63
CA GLU A 96 13.93 9.00 2.14
C GLU A 96 14.05 9.34 0.64
N LYS A 97 13.02 9.04 -0.15
CA LYS A 97 12.91 9.43 -1.57
C LYS A 97 12.36 10.84 -1.80
N GLY A 98 12.08 11.61 -0.75
CA GLY A 98 11.50 12.95 -0.85
C GLY A 98 10.02 12.98 -1.23
N LEU A 99 9.33 11.84 -1.19
CA LEU A 99 7.89 11.75 -1.44
C LEU A 99 7.14 12.29 -0.23
N ARG A 100 6.16 13.16 -0.48
CA ARG A 100 5.21 13.60 0.55
C ARG A 100 4.05 12.61 0.59
N VAL A 101 4.03 11.80 1.63
CA VAL A 101 2.92 10.90 1.96
C VAL A 101 2.42 11.27 3.34
N GLU A 102 1.18 11.75 3.42
CA GLU A 102 0.57 12.05 4.71
C GLU A 102 0.38 10.74 5.48
N PRO A 103 1.00 10.60 6.67
CA PRO A 103 0.71 9.48 7.55
C PRO A 103 -0.77 9.47 7.88
N LEU A 104 -1.30 8.30 8.20
CA LEU A 104 -2.60 8.13 8.85
C LEU A 104 -2.65 8.92 10.18
N GLN A 105 -2.85 10.24 10.13
CA GLN A 105 -3.27 10.98 11.30
C GLN A 105 -4.75 10.64 11.54
N THR A 106 -4.97 9.71 12.46
CA THR A 106 -6.15 9.60 13.34
C THR A 106 -7.53 9.68 12.65
N ALA A 107 -7.80 8.80 11.68
CA ALA A 107 -9.13 8.67 11.07
C ALA A 107 -9.89 7.39 11.50
N ARG A 108 -9.72 6.96 12.76
CA ARG A 108 -10.61 5.98 13.42
C ARG A 108 -10.93 6.44 14.83
N ILE A 109 -11.55 7.61 14.95
CA ILE A 109 -12.45 7.89 16.07
C ILE A 109 -13.76 8.40 15.47
N PHE A 110 -14.63 7.46 15.09
CA PHE A 110 -16.07 7.65 15.15
C PHE A 110 -16.69 6.34 15.63
N VAL A 111 -16.51 6.04 16.92
CA VAL A 111 -17.58 5.35 17.65
C VAL A 111 -18.59 6.44 17.97
N ASN A 112 -19.45 6.75 17.00
CA ASN A 112 -20.71 7.41 17.35
C ASN A 112 -21.60 6.30 17.90
N ASN A 113 -21.71 6.28 19.23
CA ASN A 113 -22.71 5.54 19.97
C ASN A 113 -24.08 5.75 19.31
N SER A 114 -24.65 4.69 18.77
CA SER A 114 -26.10 4.59 18.61
C SER A 114 -26.66 3.82 19.80
N SER A 115 -27.59 4.46 20.51
CA SER A 115 -28.52 3.94 21.55
C SER A 115 -28.01 4.07 23.00
N VAL A 116 -28.49 5.06 23.76
CA VAL A 116 -29.84 5.15 24.36
C VAL A 116 -30.30 6.60 24.36
#